data_AF-A0A966HSC7-F1
#
_entry.id   AF-A0A966HSC7-F1
#
_cell.length_a   1.000
_cell.length_b   1.000
_cell.length_c   1.000
_cell.angle_alpha   90.00
_cell.angle_beta   90.00
_cell.angle_gamma   90.00
#
_symmetry.space_group_name_H-M   'P 1'
#
loop_
_entity.id
_entity.type
_entity.pdbx_description
1 polymer ?
#
loop_
_entity_poly.entity_id
_entity_poly.type
_entity_poly.pdbx_seq_one_letter_code
_entity_poly.pdbx_strand_id
1 'polypeptide(L)'
;DLVNKLLTKKQISELIDVIFRYCGQKETVIFCDRLMIIGFHNAFKAGISFGKDDLVIPESKEKIITDAKKMVEEYETQYSEGLITKGEKYNKVVDQWSKCTDKIASEMMKNISASKISKDDGSITTNSIFMMADSGARGSAAQMKQLAGMRGLMAKPSGEIIETPIISNFKEGLTVLEYFTSTHGARKGLADTALKTANSGYLTRRLCDVSQDVIVRLKFCGTKKHINISEIIEGGNIIVSLTERSLGRIAAKDIKAPNTGEVIVKAKQLIEEKQCELMDAAGVKSIDVYSPITCEAKDGICSTCYGRDLARGRLVSIGECVGMIAAQSIGEPGTQLTMRTFHVGGTAQIKQESSITAPSEGILKVSNQNLIEDSKKELIVMGRNTEI
;
A
#
# COMPACT_ATOMS: atom_id res chain seq x y z
N ASP A 1 13.16 24.09 -6.87
CA ASP A 1 13.14 22.86 -6.04
C ASP A 1 12.18 21.79 -6.54
N LEU A 2 10.90 22.09 -6.77
CA LEU A 2 9.89 21.08 -7.17
C LEU A 2 10.25 20.24 -8.43
N VAL A 3 10.94 20.84 -9.40
CA VAL A 3 11.33 20.20 -10.67
C VAL A 3 12.78 19.72 -10.67
N ASN A 4 13.60 20.18 -9.71
CA ASN A 4 15.04 19.85 -9.65
C ASN A 4 15.29 18.52 -8.92
N LYS A 5 14.54 17.49 -9.30
CA LYS A 5 14.61 16.12 -8.78
C LYS A 5 14.20 15.14 -9.88
N LEU A 6 14.58 13.88 -9.74
CA LEU A 6 14.09 12.84 -10.66
C LEU A 6 12.56 12.69 -10.50
N LEU A 7 11.83 12.96 -11.57
CA LEU A 7 10.38 12.97 -11.58
C LEU A 7 9.83 11.57 -11.84
N THR A 8 9.60 10.78 -10.77
CA THR A 8 8.82 9.55 -10.90
C THR A 8 7.33 9.87 -10.97
N LYS A 9 6.50 8.87 -11.27
CA LYS A 9 5.03 8.99 -11.26
C LYS A 9 4.48 9.65 -9.99
N LYS A 10 5.05 9.36 -8.81
CA LYS A 10 4.59 9.95 -7.54
C LYS A 10 4.87 11.45 -7.48
N GLN A 11 6.10 11.86 -7.80
CA GLN A 11 6.50 13.27 -7.78
C GLN A 11 5.76 14.09 -8.85
N ILE A 12 5.42 13.49 -10.00
CA ILE A 12 4.55 14.15 -10.99
C ILE A 12 3.16 14.40 -10.41
N SER A 13 2.58 13.43 -9.70
CA SER A 13 1.29 13.60 -9.04
C SER A 13 1.33 14.69 -7.97
N GLU A 14 2.39 14.73 -7.15
CA GLU A 14 2.62 15.80 -6.16
C GLU A 14 2.75 17.16 -6.83
N LEU A 15 3.48 17.25 -7.95
CA LEU A 15 3.63 18.50 -8.70
C LEU A 15 2.29 19.02 -9.22
N ILE A 16 1.46 18.14 -9.77
CA ILE A 16 0.11 18.49 -10.25
C ILE A 16 -0.75 18.98 -9.08
N ASP A 17 -0.70 18.31 -7.93
CA ASP A 17 -1.45 18.67 -6.73
C ASP A 17 -1.02 20.05 -6.19
N VAL A 18 0.29 20.33 -6.11
CA VAL A 18 0.81 21.65 -5.74
C VAL A 18 0.30 22.74 -6.70
N ILE A 19 0.36 22.51 -8.01
CA ILE A 19 -0.12 23.47 -9.01
C ILE A 19 -1.64 23.69 -8.86
N PHE A 20 -2.40 22.63 -8.63
CA PHE A 20 -3.85 22.73 -8.39
C PHE A 20 -4.18 23.58 -7.16
N ARG A 21 -3.42 23.42 -6.08
CA ARG A 21 -3.60 24.18 -4.83
C ARG A 21 -3.29 25.67 -4.98
N TYR A 22 -2.20 26.04 -5.66
CA TYR A 22 -1.74 27.42 -5.72
C TYR A 22 -2.23 28.21 -6.95
N CYS A 23 -2.37 27.54 -8.10
CA CYS A 23 -2.70 28.19 -9.38
C CYS A 23 -4.16 27.96 -9.82
N GLY A 24 -4.86 27.01 -9.18
CA GLY A 24 -6.26 26.70 -9.47
C GLY A 24 -6.48 25.88 -10.74
N GLN A 25 -7.74 25.50 -10.97
CA GLN A 25 -8.12 24.47 -11.93
C GLN A 25 -7.67 24.73 -13.37
N LYS A 26 -7.83 25.95 -13.89
CA LYS A 26 -7.54 26.27 -15.30
C LYS A 26 -6.07 26.08 -15.64
N GLU A 27 -5.18 26.60 -14.79
CA GLU A 27 -3.74 26.51 -15.00
C GLU A 27 -3.23 25.06 -14.84
N THR A 28 -3.81 24.28 -13.91
CA THR A 28 -3.50 22.85 -13.78
C THR A 28 -3.83 22.09 -15.05
N VAL A 29 -4.97 22.37 -15.69
CA VAL A 29 -5.36 21.69 -16.94
C VAL A 29 -4.36 22.00 -18.06
N ILE A 30 -3.99 23.27 -18.23
CA ILE A 30 -3.00 23.69 -19.23
C ILE A 30 -1.64 23.05 -18.95
N PHE A 31 -1.24 22.99 -17.67
CA PHE A 31 -0.01 22.34 -17.26
C PHE A 31 0.00 20.84 -17.61
N CYS A 32 -1.07 20.11 -17.29
CA CYS A 32 -1.19 18.68 -17.59
C CYS A 32 -1.10 18.39 -19.10
N ASP A 33 -1.73 19.23 -19.93
CA ASP A 33 -1.68 19.09 -21.39
C ASP A 33 -0.26 19.30 -21.94
N ARG A 34 0.42 20.36 -21.48
CA ARG A 34 1.82 20.62 -21.86
C ARG A 34 2.76 19.52 -21.38
N LEU A 35 2.55 19.02 -20.16
CA LEU A 35 3.32 17.92 -19.59
C LEU A 35 3.15 16.65 -20.42
N MET A 36 1.94 16.35 -20.87
CA MET A 36 1.65 15.23 -21.76
C MET A 36 2.44 15.35 -23.08
N ILE A 37 2.41 16.51 -23.74
CA ILE A 37 3.11 16.74 -25.01
C ILE A 37 4.63 16.57 -24.84
N ILE A 38 5.20 17.19 -23.81
CA ILE A 38 6.63 17.09 -23.49
C ILE A 38 7.00 15.63 -23.17
N GLY A 39 6.15 14.93 -22.42
CA GLY A 39 6.31 13.53 -22.06
C GLY A 39 6.38 12.64 -23.30
N PHE A 40 5.42 12.77 -24.23
CA PHE A 40 5.43 11.98 -25.47
C PHE A 40 6.65 12.26 -26.34
N HIS A 41 7.03 13.52 -26.51
CA HIS A 41 8.18 13.90 -27.33
C HIS A 41 9.50 13.36 -26.77
N ASN A 42 9.70 13.48 -25.46
CA ASN A 42 10.92 12.99 -24.81
C ASN A 42 10.94 11.46 -24.71
N ALA A 43 9.79 10.82 -24.49
CA ALA A 43 9.69 9.36 -24.50
C ALA A 43 10.04 8.78 -25.88
N PHE A 44 9.57 9.42 -26.96
CA PHE A 44 9.94 9.04 -28.33
C PHE A 44 11.44 9.19 -28.58
N LYS A 45 12.02 10.34 -28.21
CA LYS A 45 13.47 10.60 -28.36
C LYS A 45 14.34 9.65 -27.53
N ALA A 46 13.88 9.24 -26.35
CA ALA A 46 14.62 8.34 -25.48
C ALA A 46 14.79 6.93 -26.08
N GLY A 47 13.94 6.54 -27.03
CA GLY A 47 14.09 5.26 -27.75
C GLY A 47 14.11 4.03 -26.83
N ILE A 48 13.39 4.08 -25.70
CA ILE A 48 13.41 3.01 -24.70
C ILE A 48 12.83 1.73 -25.31
N SER A 49 13.62 0.66 -25.26
CA SER A 49 13.25 -0.66 -25.78
C SER A 49 13.16 -1.70 -24.67
N PHE A 50 12.54 -2.83 -24.97
CA PHE A 50 12.45 -3.99 -24.08
C PHE A 50 12.92 -5.23 -24.84
N GLY A 51 14.13 -5.70 -24.53
CA GLY A 51 14.75 -6.86 -25.14
C GLY A 51 14.92 -8.04 -24.18
N LYS A 52 15.19 -9.22 -24.74
CA LYS A 52 15.58 -10.42 -23.97
C LYS A 52 16.87 -10.20 -23.18
N ASP A 53 17.79 -9.41 -23.71
CA ASP A 53 19.10 -9.20 -23.11
C ASP A 53 19.07 -8.18 -21.96
N ASP A 54 18.04 -7.33 -21.91
CA ASP A 54 17.80 -6.43 -20.78
C ASP A 54 17.42 -7.20 -19.50
N LEU A 55 16.92 -8.43 -19.63
CA LEU A 55 16.63 -9.32 -18.51
C LEU A 55 17.91 -9.98 -18.00
N VAL A 56 18.61 -9.34 -17.07
CA VAL A 56 19.87 -9.87 -16.52
C VAL A 56 19.59 -10.85 -15.38
N ILE A 57 20.02 -12.11 -15.55
CA ILE A 57 19.95 -13.13 -14.51
C ILE A 57 21.21 -13.01 -13.64
N PRO A 58 21.09 -12.97 -12.30
CA PRO A 58 22.27 -12.88 -11.43
C PRO A 58 23.07 -14.18 -11.44
N GLU A 59 24.39 -14.10 -11.62
CA GLU A 59 25.31 -15.27 -11.63
C GLU A 59 25.33 -16.02 -10.30
N SER A 60 25.09 -15.31 -9.20
CA SER A 60 24.97 -15.86 -7.84
C SER A 60 23.74 -16.75 -7.64
N LYS A 61 22.77 -16.74 -8.58
CA LYS A 61 21.53 -17.52 -8.49
C LYS A 61 21.78 -19.00 -8.23
N GLU A 62 22.66 -19.64 -8.99
CA GLU A 62 22.92 -21.08 -8.86
C GLU A 62 23.48 -21.45 -7.48
N LYS A 63 24.35 -20.60 -6.94
CA LYS A 63 24.92 -20.79 -5.59
C LYS A 63 23.82 -20.73 -4.53
N ILE A 64 22.96 -19.70 -4.59
CA ILE A 64 21.85 -19.52 -3.64
C ILE A 64 20.87 -20.70 -3.69
N ILE A 65 20.55 -21.19 -4.89
CA ILE A 65 19.66 -22.35 -5.06
C ILE A 65 20.31 -23.61 -4.47
N THR A 66 21.60 -23.81 -4.70
CA THR A 66 22.33 -24.98 -4.19
C THR A 66 22.37 -24.98 -2.66
N ASP A 67 22.62 -23.81 -2.05
CA ASP A 67 22.60 -23.65 -0.59
C ASP A 67 21.20 -23.88 -0.01
N ALA A 68 20.16 -23.40 -0.70
CA ALA A 68 18.77 -23.64 -0.29
C ALA A 68 18.40 -25.14 -0.38
N LYS A 69 18.84 -25.85 -1.42
CA LYS A 69 18.61 -27.30 -1.57
C LYS A 69 19.29 -28.10 -0.46
N LYS A 70 20.53 -27.79 -0.11
CA LYS A 70 21.25 -28.45 1.01
C LYS A 70 20.50 -28.29 2.33
N MET A 71 20.03 -27.08 2.63
CA MET A 71 19.24 -26.82 3.84
C MET A 71 17.92 -27.63 3.86
N VAL A 72 17.27 -27.79 2.71
CA VAL A 72 16.05 -28.61 2.61
C VAL A 72 16.35 -30.10 2.81
N GLU A 73 17.47 -30.60 2.30
CA GLU A 73 17.93 -31.98 2.54
C GLU A 73 18.26 -32.22 4.02
N GLU A 74 18.87 -31.24 4.69
CA GLU A 74 19.09 -31.30 6.14
C GLU A 74 17.76 -31.38 6.92
N TYR A 75 16.74 -30.63 6.52
CA TYR A 75 15.40 -30.74 7.13
C TYR A 75 14.74 -32.09 6.85
N GLU A 76 14.94 -32.67 5.67
CA GLU A 76 14.47 -34.03 5.36
C GLU A 76 15.16 -35.09 6.25
N THR A 77 16.44 -34.90 6.50
CA THR A 77 17.25 -35.78 7.35
C THR A 77 16.77 -35.69 8.81
N GLN A 78 16.60 -34.47 9.33
CA GLN A 78 16.06 -34.24 10.68
C GLN A 78 14.66 -34.82 10.85
N TYR A 79 13.83 -34.80 9.80
CA TYR A 79 12.51 -35.43 9.81
C TYR A 79 12.63 -36.96 9.86
N SER A 80 13.55 -37.53 9.08
CA SER A 80 13.81 -38.97 9.03
C SER A 80 14.39 -39.50 10.36
N GLU A 81 15.18 -38.68 11.05
CA GLU A 81 15.72 -38.95 12.39
C GLU A 81 14.69 -38.72 13.52
N GLY A 82 13.51 -38.20 13.20
CA GLY A 82 12.43 -37.95 14.18
C GLY A 82 12.62 -36.70 15.05
N LEU A 83 13.54 -35.80 14.68
CA LEU A 83 13.82 -34.56 15.42
C LEU A 83 12.75 -33.48 15.22
N ILE A 84 12.06 -33.49 14.07
CA ILE A 84 11.04 -32.50 13.72
C ILE A 84 9.74 -33.19 13.26
N THR A 85 8.61 -32.50 13.45
CA THR A 85 7.32 -32.97 12.95
C THR A 85 7.10 -32.63 11.48
N LYS A 86 6.14 -33.31 10.83
CA LYS A 86 5.80 -33.05 9.40
C LYS A 86 5.34 -31.60 9.16
N GLY A 87 4.59 -31.02 10.10
CA GLY A 87 4.11 -29.63 9.97
C GLY A 87 5.24 -28.61 10.11
N GLU A 88 6.18 -28.83 11.03
CA GLU A 88 7.37 -27.99 11.18
C GLU A 88 8.29 -28.07 9.96
N LYS A 89 8.50 -29.29 9.42
CA LYS A 89 9.22 -29.49 8.17
C LYS A 89 8.62 -28.65 7.05
N TYR A 90 7.31 -28.75 6.83
CA TYR A 90 6.60 -27.97 5.80
C TYR A 90 6.85 -26.46 5.96
N ASN A 91 6.67 -25.93 7.17
CA ASN A 91 6.86 -24.50 7.43
C ASN A 91 8.32 -24.07 7.21
N LYS A 92 9.30 -24.86 7.66
CA LYS A 92 10.74 -24.57 7.46
C LYS A 92 11.13 -24.60 5.99
N VAL A 93 10.63 -25.57 5.21
CA VAL A 93 10.90 -25.66 3.77
C VAL A 93 10.30 -24.47 3.02
N VAL A 94 9.06 -24.11 3.31
CA VAL A 94 8.40 -22.94 2.71
C VAL A 94 9.13 -21.65 3.05
N ASP A 95 9.52 -21.45 4.31
CA ASP A 95 10.28 -20.27 4.74
C ASP A 95 11.65 -20.18 4.06
N GLN A 96 12.38 -21.30 3.97
CA GLN A 96 13.68 -21.34 3.32
C GLN A 96 13.60 -20.99 1.83
N TRP A 97 12.59 -21.50 1.12
CA TRP A 97 12.34 -21.12 -0.27
C TRP A 97 11.91 -19.67 -0.41
N SER A 98 11.09 -19.14 0.49
CA SER A 98 10.71 -17.72 0.50
C SER A 98 11.95 -16.82 0.62
N LYS A 99 12.82 -17.11 1.60
CA LYS A 99 14.10 -16.42 1.81
C LYS A 99 15.03 -16.50 0.59
N CYS A 100 15.16 -17.69 -0.01
CA CYS A 100 15.92 -17.88 -1.24
C CYS A 100 15.41 -16.97 -2.38
N THR A 101 14.09 -16.94 -2.54
CA THR A 101 13.43 -16.16 -3.59
C THR A 101 13.64 -14.65 -3.40
N ASP A 102 13.64 -14.16 -2.16
CA ASP A 102 13.88 -12.74 -1.85
C ASP A 102 15.36 -12.33 -1.94
N LYS A 103 16.29 -13.23 -1.61
CA LYS A 103 17.73 -13.03 -1.83
C LYS A 103 18.04 -12.86 -3.32
N ILE A 104 17.53 -13.76 -4.16
CA ILE A 104 17.71 -13.68 -5.62
C ILE A 104 17.11 -12.39 -6.18
N ALA A 105 15.92 -11.98 -5.70
CA ALA A 105 15.31 -10.73 -6.13
C ALA A 105 16.16 -9.51 -5.77
N SER A 106 16.73 -9.50 -4.57
CA SER A 106 17.58 -8.39 -4.09
C SER A 106 18.88 -8.29 -4.89
N GLU A 107 19.53 -9.40 -5.20
CA GLU A 107 20.74 -9.41 -6.03
C GLU A 107 20.45 -9.05 -7.48
N MET A 108 19.36 -9.54 -8.05
CA MET A 108 18.91 -9.15 -9.39
C MET A 108 18.70 -7.64 -9.47
N MET A 109 18.01 -7.04 -8.49
CA MET A 109 17.78 -5.59 -8.44
C MET A 109 19.09 -4.81 -8.32
N LYS A 110 20.06 -5.28 -7.52
CA LYS A 110 21.39 -4.65 -7.41
C LYS A 110 22.17 -4.71 -8.73
N ASN A 111 22.11 -5.84 -9.43
CA ASN A 111 22.82 -6.01 -10.71
C ASN A 111 22.21 -5.16 -11.83
N ILE A 112 20.88 -5.00 -11.83
CA ILE A 112 20.15 -4.22 -12.84
C ILE A 112 20.22 -2.72 -12.56
N SER A 113 20.33 -2.29 -11.29
CA SER A 113 20.49 -0.88 -10.91
C SER A 113 21.92 -0.36 -11.07
N ALA A 114 22.91 -1.25 -11.10
CA ALA A 114 24.30 -0.90 -11.35
C ALA A 114 24.44 -0.29 -12.75
N SER A 115 24.58 1.04 -12.79
CA SER A 115 24.76 1.81 -14.00
C SER A 115 26.08 1.41 -14.70
N LYS A 116 25.98 0.89 -15.92
CA LYS A 116 27.18 0.63 -16.73
C LYS A 116 27.60 1.95 -17.36
N ILE A 117 28.78 2.45 -16.97
CA ILE A 117 29.43 3.56 -17.66
C ILE A 117 29.99 2.98 -18.95
N SER A 118 29.46 3.40 -20.10
CA SER A 118 30.03 3.01 -21.39
C SER A 118 31.39 3.68 -21.54
N LYS A 119 32.43 2.88 -21.81
CA LYS A 119 33.83 3.31 -21.86
C LYS A 119 34.16 4.24 -23.03
N ASP A 120 33.32 4.29 -24.07
CA ASP A 120 33.61 5.03 -25.29
C ASP A 120 33.12 6.50 -25.27
N ASP A 121 32.01 6.81 -24.58
CA ASP A 121 31.40 8.17 -24.57
C ASP A 121 31.17 8.75 -23.15
N GLY A 122 31.50 8.02 -22.09
CA GLY A 122 31.19 8.43 -20.71
C GLY A 122 29.68 8.48 -20.39
N SER A 123 28.83 8.03 -21.32
CA SER A 123 27.39 7.96 -21.14
C SER A 123 27.02 6.87 -20.13
N ILE A 124 26.24 7.26 -19.12
CA ILE A 124 25.64 6.33 -18.17
C ILE A 124 24.51 5.60 -18.90
N THR A 125 24.71 4.31 -19.20
CA THR A 125 23.64 3.47 -19.74
C THR A 125 22.93 2.77 -18.59
N THR A 126 21.70 3.18 -18.33
CA THR A 126 20.78 2.48 -17.42
C THR A 126 19.95 1.46 -18.18
N ASN A 127 19.64 0.34 -17.53
CA ASN A 127 18.80 -0.70 -18.11
C ASN A 127 17.35 -0.18 -18.28
N SER A 128 16.76 -0.39 -19.45
CA SER A 128 15.39 0.04 -19.76
C SER A 128 14.34 -0.53 -18.80
N ILE A 129 14.49 -1.79 -18.38
CA ILE A 129 13.57 -2.47 -17.46
C ILE A 129 13.65 -1.82 -16.07
N PHE A 130 14.86 -1.48 -15.63
CA PHE A 130 15.07 -0.73 -14.40
C PHE A 130 14.36 0.63 -14.45
N MET A 131 14.57 1.37 -15.55
CA MET A 131 13.96 2.69 -15.73
C MET A 131 12.43 2.62 -15.70
N MET A 132 11.80 1.60 -16.31
CA MET A 132 10.35 1.43 -16.30
C MET A 132 9.80 1.14 -14.89
N ALA A 133 10.52 0.34 -14.10
CA ALA A 133 10.11 -0.03 -12.75
C ALA A 133 10.36 1.10 -11.74
N ASP A 134 11.54 1.72 -11.77
CA ASP A 134 11.93 2.81 -10.85
C ASP A 134 11.12 4.09 -11.08
N SER A 135 10.82 4.42 -12.35
CA SER A 135 9.91 5.53 -12.68
C SER A 135 8.46 5.31 -12.23
N GLY A 136 8.08 4.06 -11.92
CA GLY A 136 6.70 3.68 -11.60
C GLY A 136 5.74 3.76 -12.80
N ALA A 137 6.28 3.84 -14.03
CA ALA A 137 5.49 3.85 -15.25
C ALA A 137 4.78 2.51 -15.46
N ARG A 138 5.52 1.41 -15.43
CA ARG A 138 5.01 0.05 -15.51
C ARG A 138 6.07 -0.95 -15.06
N GLY A 139 5.68 -1.90 -14.23
CA GLY A 139 6.62 -2.87 -13.66
C GLY A 139 6.64 -2.79 -12.15
N SER A 140 6.77 -3.92 -11.48
CA SER A 140 7.05 -4.01 -10.05
C SER A 140 8.26 -4.91 -9.81
N ALA A 141 8.89 -4.78 -8.64
CA ALA A 141 9.98 -5.68 -8.23
C ALA A 141 9.56 -7.16 -8.29
N ALA A 142 8.30 -7.46 -7.94
CA ALA A 142 7.74 -8.81 -8.04
C ALA A 142 7.63 -9.30 -9.49
N GLN A 143 7.31 -8.43 -10.45
CA GLN A 143 7.26 -8.79 -11.87
C GLN A 143 8.67 -9.03 -12.44
N MET A 144 9.63 -8.15 -12.10
CA MET A 144 11.03 -8.34 -12.51
C MET A 144 11.61 -9.65 -11.95
N LYS A 145 11.29 -9.96 -10.69
CA LYS A 145 11.66 -11.20 -10.01
C LYS A 145 11.22 -12.45 -10.78
N GLN A 146 10.00 -12.46 -11.33
CA GLN A 146 9.51 -13.58 -12.13
C GLN A 146 10.18 -13.67 -13.51
N LEU A 147 10.59 -12.53 -14.09
CA LEU A 147 11.18 -12.50 -15.43
C LEU A 147 12.64 -12.97 -15.44
N ALA A 148 13.46 -12.51 -14.50
CA ALA A 148 14.91 -12.75 -14.49
C ALA A 148 15.47 -13.39 -13.21
N GLY A 149 14.69 -13.44 -12.12
CA GLY A 149 15.09 -14.09 -10.87
C GLY A 149 14.68 -15.56 -10.85
N MET A 150 13.57 -15.84 -10.17
CA MET A 150 12.91 -17.13 -10.11
C MET A 150 11.41 -16.91 -9.90
N ARG A 151 10.57 -17.84 -10.36
CA ARG A 151 9.12 -17.72 -10.19
C ARG A 151 8.66 -18.02 -8.75
N GLY A 152 9.37 -18.90 -8.03
CA GLY A 152 9.17 -19.12 -6.60
C GLY A 152 8.02 -20.07 -6.26
N LEU A 153 7.48 -19.91 -5.05
CA LEU A 153 6.44 -20.75 -4.47
C LEU A 153 5.06 -20.41 -5.03
N MET A 154 4.28 -21.45 -5.37
CA MET A 154 2.93 -21.34 -5.90
C MET A 154 1.88 -21.80 -4.88
N ALA A 155 0.69 -21.20 -4.92
CA ALA A 155 -0.44 -21.64 -4.11
C ALA A 155 -1.31 -22.67 -4.86
N LYS A 156 -1.77 -23.70 -4.14
CA LYS A 156 -2.82 -24.61 -4.58
C LYS A 156 -4.18 -23.89 -4.58
N PRO A 157 -5.20 -24.42 -5.28
CA PRO A 157 -6.56 -23.88 -5.22
C PRO A 157 -7.18 -23.90 -3.80
N SER A 158 -6.67 -24.74 -2.90
CA SER A 158 -7.04 -24.78 -1.48
C SER A 158 -6.45 -23.62 -0.65
N GLY A 159 -5.48 -22.88 -1.18
CA GLY A 159 -4.74 -21.83 -0.47
C GLY A 159 -3.44 -22.31 0.19
N GLU A 160 -3.20 -23.62 0.25
CA GLU A 160 -1.91 -24.16 0.71
C GLU A 160 -0.78 -23.83 -0.28
N ILE A 161 0.43 -23.65 0.23
CA ILE A 161 1.62 -23.43 -0.60
C ILE A 161 2.17 -24.80 -1.04
N ILE A 162 2.57 -24.90 -2.31
CA ILE A 162 3.23 -26.09 -2.83
C ILE A 162 4.69 -26.07 -2.35
N GLU A 163 5.12 -27.15 -1.68
CA GLU A 163 6.49 -27.28 -1.14
C GLU A 163 7.57 -27.23 -2.22
N THR A 164 7.26 -27.70 -3.43
CA THR A 164 8.16 -27.69 -4.59
C THR A 164 8.09 -26.34 -5.32
N PRO A 165 9.15 -25.52 -5.26
CA PRO A 165 9.15 -24.21 -5.93
C PRO A 165 9.42 -24.35 -7.43
N ILE A 166 9.09 -23.29 -8.18
CA ILE A 166 9.54 -23.11 -9.56
C ILE A 166 10.87 -22.35 -9.53
N ILE A 167 11.96 -23.04 -9.88
CA ILE A 167 13.32 -22.50 -9.82
C ILE A 167 13.62 -21.65 -11.06
N SER A 168 13.06 -22.05 -12.20
CA SER A 168 13.23 -21.34 -13.46
C SER A 168 12.54 -19.98 -13.46
N ASN A 169 13.02 -19.09 -14.33
CA ASN A 169 12.37 -17.82 -14.65
C ASN A 169 11.84 -17.82 -16.10
N PHE A 170 11.14 -16.75 -16.50
CA PHE A 170 10.60 -16.66 -17.86
C PHE A 170 11.67 -16.51 -18.95
N LYS A 171 12.85 -15.98 -18.64
CA LYS A 171 13.96 -15.91 -19.60
C LYS A 171 14.57 -17.28 -19.90
N GLU A 172 14.68 -18.13 -18.88
CA GLU A 172 15.20 -19.51 -18.95
C GLU A 172 14.17 -20.47 -19.55
N GLY A 173 12.88 -20.20 -19.32
CA GLY A 173 11.78 -21.07 -19.72
C GLY A 173 11.36 -22.01 -18.60
N LEU A 174 10.10 -22.48 -18.67
CA LEU A 174 9.51 -23.37 -17.66
C LEU A 174 9.41 -24.79 -18.21
N THR A 175 9.71 -25.78 -17.37
CA THR A 175 9.43 -27.18 -17.69
C THR A 175 7.93 -27.44 -17.73
N VAL A 176 7.50 -28.56 -18.35
CA VAL A 176 6.07 -28.93 -18.43
C VAL A 176 5.44 -29.02 -17.04
N LEU A 177 6.16 -29.59 -16.07
CA LEU A 177 5.67 -29.72 -14.69
C LEU A 177 5.55 -28.36 -13.99
N GLU A 178 6.57 -27.49 -14.09
CA GLU A 178 6.54 -26.15 -13.51
C GLU A 178 5.44 -25.27 -14.14
N TYR A 179 5.26 -25.39 -15.45
CA TYR A 179 4.16 -24.70 -16.13
C TYR A 179 2.81 -25.21 -15.61
N PHE A 180 2.62 -26.53 -15.55
CA PHE A 180 1.38 -27.14 -15.07
C PHE A 180 1.05 -26.76 -13.62
N THR A 181 2.03 -26.77 -12.70
CA THR A 181 1.82 -26.33 -11.31
C THR A 181 1.43 -24.85 -11.25
N SER A 182 2.03 -24.00 -12.09
CA SER A 182 1.68 -22.58 -12.15
C SER A 182 0.26 -22.29 -12.65
N THR A 183 -0.32 -23.18 -13.46
CA THR A 183 -1.68 -22.98 -14.00
C THR A 183 -2.76 -23.06 -12.94
N HIS A 184 -2.54 -23.80 -11.84
CA HIS A 184 -3.51 -23.96 -10.76
C HIS A 184 -3.79 -22.63 -10.06
N GLY A 185 -2.72 -21.93 -9.65
CA GLY A 185 -2.82 -20.60 -9.04
C GLY A 185 -3.39 -19.56 -10.00
N ALA A 186 -2.92 -19.56 -11.25
CA ALA A 186 -3.41 -18.63 -12.28
C ALA A 186 -4.91 -18.80 -12.56
N ARG A 187 -5.38 -20.04 -12.74
CA ARG A 187 -6.80 -20.33 -12.98
C ARG A 187 -7.66 -19.94 -11.79
N LYS A 188 -7.21 -20.22 -10.56
CA LYS A 188 -7.91 -19.83 -9.34
C LYS A 188 -8.01 -18.30 -9.23
N GLY A 189 -6.93 -17.58 -9.48
CA GLY A 189 -6.91 -16.11 -9.46
C GLY A 189 -7.85 -15.49 -10.49
N LEU A 190 -7.87 -16.01 -11.72
CA LEU A 190 -8.78 -15.56 -12.78
C LEU A 190 -10.24 -15.87 -12.46
N ALA A 191 -10.53 -17.08 -11.96
CA ALA A 191 -11.89 -17.47 -11.57
C ALA A 191 -12.41 -16.63 -10.39
N ASP A 192 -11.59 -16.42 -9.37
CA ASP A 192 -11.96 -15.62 -8.19
C ASP A 192 -12.16 -14.15 -8.57
N THR A 193 -11.36 -13.61 -9.50
CA THR A 193 -11.58 -12.27 -10.05
C THR A 193 -12.96 -12.19 -10.69
N ALA A 194 -13.29 -13.11 -11.59
CA ALA A 194 -14.57 -13.09 -12.29
C ALA A 194 -15.77 -13.20 -11.32
N LEU A 195 -15.68 -14.09 -10.31
CA LEU A 195 -16.76 -14.31 -9.34
C LEU A 195 -16.89 -13.16 -8.33
N LYS A 196 -15.78 -12.68 -7.76
CA LYS A 196 -15.82 -11.65 -6.70
C LYS A 196 -16.16 -10.26 -7.24
N THR A 197 -15.91 -9.99 -8.52
CA THR A 197 -16.34 -8.73 -9.16
C THR A 197 -17.85 -8.53 -9.03
N ALA A 198 -18.64 -9.61 -9.20
CA ALA A 198 -20.08 -9.55 -9.03
C ALA A 198 -20.50 -9.20 -7.59
N ASN A 199 -19.79 -9.74 -6.59
CA ASN A 199 -20.06 -9.44 -5.18
C ASN A 199 -19.75 -7.97 -4.82
N SER A 200 -18.62 -7.43 -5.31
CA SER A 200 -18.28 -6.02 -5.12
C SER A 200 -19.27 -5.08 -5.81
N GLY A 201 -19.72 -5.42 -7.02
CA GLY A 201 -20.77 -4.66 -7.72
C GLY A 201 -22.11 -4.70 -6.99
N TYR A 202 -22.49 -5.87 -6.47
CA TYR A 202 -23.71 -6.02 -5.68
C TYR A 202 -23.66 -5.25 -4.35
N LEU A 203 -22.52 -5.25 -3.66
CA LEU A 203 -22.29 -4.43 -2.48
C LEU A 203 -22.44 -2.94 -2.81
N THR A 204 -21.84 -2.49 -3.91
CA THR A 204 -21.94 -1.09 -4.36
C THR A 204 -23.39 -0.69 -4.59
N ARG A 205 -24.18 -1.55 -5.27
CA ARG A 205 -25.62 -1.32 -5.44
C ARG A 205 -26.34 -1.17 -4.10
N ARG A 206 -26.11 -2.08 -3.14
CA ARG A 206 -26.72 -1.98 -1.80
C ARG A 206 -26.31 -0.72 -1.06
N LEU A 207 -25.04 -0.30 -1.18
CA LEU A 207 -24.57 0.96 -0.61
C LEU A 207 -25.30 2.15 -1.22
N CYS A 208 -25.49 2.18 -2.55
CA CYS A 208 -26.27 3.21 -3.23
C CYS A 208 -27.73 3.24 -2.75
N ASP A 209 -28.38 2.07 -2.64
CA ASP A 209 -29.78 1.96 -2.21
C ASP A 209 -30.00 2.54 -0.80
N VAL A 210 -29.05 2.31 0.13
CA VAL A 210 -29.14 2.82 1.52
C VAL A 210 -28.76 4.30 1.63
N SER A 211 -27.87 4.79 0.77
CA SER A 211 -27.29 6.13 0.89
C SER A 211 -27.90 7.18 -0.04
N GLN A 212 -28.82 6.80 -0.94
CA GLN A 212 -29.40 7.71 -1.93
C GLN A 212 -30.07 8.95 -1.32
N ASP A 213 -30.63 8.84 -0.11
CA ASP A 213 -31.35 9.93 0.57
C ASP A 213 -30.41 10.92 1.30
N VAL A 214 -29.10 10.62 1.35
CA VAL A 214 -28.10 11.46 2.02
C VAL A 214 -27.66 12.59 1.08
N ILE A 215 -28.42 13.69 1.12
CA ILE A 215 -28.19 14.91 0.33
C ILE A 215 -27.87 16.07 1.26
N VAL A 216 -26.98 16.98 0.86
CA VAL A 216 -26.73 18.22 1.60
C VAL A 216 -27.90 19.18 1.42
N ARG A 217 -28.72 19.40 2.45
CA ARG A 217 -29.94 20.23 2.36
C ARG A 217 -29.79 21.63 2.94
N LEU A 218 -28.88 21.81 3.89
CA LEU A 218 -28.77 23.05 4.66
C LEU A 218 -27.31 23.35 5.06
N LYS A 219 -27.02 24.60 5.42
CA LYS A 219 -25.65 25.01 5.77
C LYS A 219 -25.23 24.47 7.14
N PHE A 220 -26.01 24.75 8.19
CA PHE A 220 -25.71 24.36 9.56
C PHE A 220 -26.96 23.86 10.28
N CYS A 221 -26.90 22.68 10.91
CA CYS A 221 -28.05 22.05 11.59
C CYS A 221 -28.24 22.50 13.05
N GLY A 222 -27.32 23.29 13.62
CA GLY A 222 -27.42 23.72 15.02
C GLY A 222 -26.79 22.76 16.03
N THR A 223 -26.27 21.61 15.60
CA THR A 223 -25.78 20.60 16.54
C THR A 223 -24.56 21.06 17.33
N LYS A 224 -24.53 20.66 18.62
CA LYS A 224 -23.36 20.79 19.51
C LYS A 224 -22.59 19.48 19.66
N LYS A 225 -23.14 18.38 19.12
CA LYS A 225 -22.50 17.07 19.15
C LYS A 225 -21.32 17.04 18.17
N HIS A 226 -20.26 16.39 18.59
CA HIS A 226 -18.99 16.31 17.88
C HIS A 226 -18.38 14.94 18.13
N ILE A 227 -17.43 14.56 17.27
CA ILE A 227 -16.61 13.38 17.46
C ILE A 227 -15.18 13.83 17.76
N ASN A 228 -14.52 13.11 18.67
CA ASN A 228 -13.10 13.29 18.89
C ASN A 228 -12.34 12.40 17.91
N ILE A 229 -11.43 12.98 17.13
CA ILE A 229 -10.54 12.26 16.22
C ILE A 229 -9.12 12.39 16.73
N SER A 230 -8.41 11.26 16.79
CA SER A 230 -6.99 11.15 17.12
C SER A 230 -6.23 10.48 15.98
N GLU A 231 -4.91 10.44 16.11
CA GLU A 231 -4.05 9.58 15.28
C GLU A 231 -4.43 8.10 15.45
N ILE A 232 -4.26 7.31 14.39
CA ILE A 232 -4.42 5.85 14.45
C ILE A 232 -3.03 5.24 14.60
N ILE A 233 -2.80 4.64 15.76
CA ILE A 233 -1.54 3.99 16.12
C ILE A 233 -1.81 2.50 16.21
N GLU A 234 -1.11 1.69 15.41
CA GLU A 234 -1.08 0.24 15.58
C GLU A 234 0.37 -0.21 15.72
N GLY A 235 0.66 -1.00 16.74
CA GLY A 235 2.00 -1.56 16.97
C GLY A 235 3.10 -0.51 17.14
N GLY A 236 2.79 0.68 17.67
CA GLY A 236 3.74 1.77 17.87
C GLY A 236 4.05 2.61 16.62
N ASN A 237 3.52 2.24 15.45
CA ASN A 237 3.64 3.04 14.23
C ASN A 237 2.36 3.86 14.01
N ILE A 238 2.53 5.14 13.66
CA ILE A 238 1.41 5.99 13.23
C ILE A 238 1.05 5.55 11.80
N ILE A 239 -0.10 4.88 11.64
CA ILE A 239 -0.57 4.46 10.32
C ILE A 239 -1.18 5.65 9.57
N VAL A 240 -2.00 6.44 10.28
CA VAL A 240 -2.66 7.62 9.72
C VAL A 240 -2.48 8.77 10.69
N SER A 241 -1.85 9.84 10.21
CA SER A 241 -1.64 11.06 10.98
C SER A 241 -2.95 11.80 11.24
N LEU A 242 -2.96 12.66 12.26
CA LEU A 242 -4.13 13.48 12.56
C LEU A 242 -4.44 14.43 11.40
N THR A 243 -3.40 14.92 10.75
CA THR A 243 -3.42 15.85 9.63
C THR A 243 -4.22 15.28 8.46
N GLU A 244 -3.94 14.04 8.06
CA GLU A 244 -4.68 13.36 6.98
C GLU A 244 -6.14 13.10 7.35
N ARG A 245 -6.44 12.74 8.61
CA ARG A 245 -7.83 12.48 9.05
C ARG A 245 -8.68 13.74 9.20
N SER A 246 -8.03 14.86 9.53
CA SER A 246 -8.68 16.13 9.85
C SER A 246 -8.87 17.04 8.64
N LEU A 247 -8.07 16.85 7.59
CA LEU A 247 -8.13 17.66 6.37
C LEU A 247 -9.56 17.70 5.79
N GLY A 248 -10.05 18.91 5.52
CA GLY A 248 -11.36 19.15 4.94
C GLY A 248 -12.54 18.99 5.90
N ARG A 249 -12.31 18.67 7.18
CA ARG A 249 -13.35 18.69 8.21
C ARG A 249 -13.48 20.06 8.86
N ILE A 250 -14.57 20.27 9.61
CA ILE A 250 -14.81 21.53 10.34
C ILE A 250 -14.65 21.29 11.83
N ALA A 251 -13.86 22.15 12.47
CA ALA A 251 -13.61 22.10 13.91
C ALA A 251 -14.89 22.42 14.70
N ALA A 252 -15.22 21.58 15.68
CA ALA A 252 -16.37 21.81 16.56
C ALA A 252 -16.01 22.70 17.76
N LYS A 253 -14.75 22.63 18.23
CA LYS A 253 -14.19 23.49 19.28
C LYS A 253 -12.92 24.18 18.78
N ASP A 254 -12.48 25.19 19.51
CA ASP A 254 -11.21 25.85 19.23
C ASP A 254 -10.05 24.87 19.44
N ILE A 255 -9.24 24.68 18.40
CA ILE A 255 -8.04 23.84 18.45
C ILE A 255 -6.89 24.73 18.93
N LYS A 256 -6.29 24.38 20.07
CA LYS A 256 -5.20 25.12 20.68
C LYS A 256 -3.89 24.33 20.58
N ALA A 257 -2.79 25.06 20.41
CA ALA A 257 -1.46 24.49 20.53
C ALA A 257 -1.22 24.05 21.99
N PRO A 258 -0.82 22.79 22.25
CA PRO A 258 -0.56 22.30 23.61
C PRO A 258 0.52 23.10 24.35
N ASN A 259 1.52 23.60 23.60
CA ASN A 259 2.71 24.24 24.16
C ASN A 259 2.52 25.75 24.40
N THR A 260 1.85 26.45 23.48
CA THR A 260 1.70 27.92 23.54
C THR A 260 0.31 28.38 23.98
N GLY A 261 -0.70 27.51 23.94
CA GLY A 261 -2.09 27.86 24.21
C GLY A 261 -2.75 28.73 23.13
N GLU A 262 -2.01 29.05 22.05
CA GLU A 262 -2.53 29.82 20.93
C GLU A 262 -3.58 29.03 20.15
N VAL A 263 -4.63 29.72 19.71
CA VAL A 263 -5.71 29.11 18.91
C VAL A 263 -5.24 28.98 17.47
N ILE A 264 -5.03 27.74 17.01
CA ILE A 264 -4.63 27.41 15.64
C ILE A 264 -5.85 27.49 14.71
N VAL A 265 -6.97 26.91 15.14
CA VAL A 265 -8.22 26.84 14.37
C VAL A 265 -9.38 27.24 15.27
N LYS A 266 -10.19 28.21 14.84
CA LYS A 266 -11.40 28.61 15.55
C LYS A 266 -12.52 27.60 15.36
N ALA A 267 -13.44 27.52 16.32
CA ALA A 267 -14.65 26.73 16.19
C ALA A 267 -15.44 27.14 14.93
N LYS A 268 -16.00 26.14 14.25
CA LYS A 268 -16.73 26.24 12.97
C LYS A 268 -15.89 26.66 11.76
N GLN A 269 -14.57 26.68 11.88
CA GLN A 269 -13.67 26.91 10.75
C GLN A 269 -13.32 25.59 10.05
N LEU A 270 -13.19 25.66 8.72
CA LEU A 270 -12.71 24.56 7.89
C LEU A 270 -11.20 24.35 8.13
N ILE A 271 -10.80 23.09 8.28
CA ILE A 271 -9.40 22.68 8.39
C ILE A 271 -8.85 22.51 6.97
N GLU A 272 -7.98 23.41 6.56
CA GLU A 272 -7.21 23.40 5.31
C GLU A 272 -5.75 23.04 5.60
N GLU A 273 -4.99 22.83 4.54
CA GLU A 273 -3.61 22.35 4.56
C GLU A 273 -2.68 23.23 5.41
N LYS A 274 -2.88 24.55 5.41
CA LYS A 274 -2.10 25.49 6.23
C LYS A 274 -2.31 25.27 7.72
N GLN A 275 -3.55 25.02 8.14
CA GLN A 275 -3.83 24.75 9.56
C GLN A 275 -3.36 23.36 9.96
N CYS A 276 -3.45 22.40 9.04
CA CYS A 276 -2.88 21.07 9.15
C CYS A 276 -1.37 21.11 9.45
N GLU A 277 -0.58 21.90 8.70
CA GLU A 277 0.87 22.09 8.96
C GLU A 277 1.15 22.71 10.34
N LEU A 278 0.35 23.71 10.74
CA LEU A 278 0.47 24.34 12.07
C LEU A 278 0.11 23.37 13.21
N MET A 279 -0.89 22.52 13.01
CA MET A 279 -1.31 21.51 13.98
C MET A 279 -0.25 20.43 14.18
N ASP A 280 0.40 20.00 13.09
CA ASP A 280 1.47 19.01 13.12
C ASP A 280 2.71 19.59 13.83
N ALA A 281 3.11 20.82 13.48
CA ALA A 281 4.21 21.53 14.13
C ALA A 281 3.96 21.77 15.63
N ALA A 282 2.70 21.97 16.02
CA ALA A 282 2.31 22.14 17.43
C ALA A 282 2.18 20.81 18.20
N GLY A 283 2.19 19.65 17.53
CA GLY A 283 2.05 18.34 18.16
C GLY A 283 0.65 18.08 18.74
N VAL A 284 -0.41 18.52 18.06
CA VAL A 284 -1.79 18.27 18.50
C VAL A 284 -2.14 16.79 18.31
N LYS A 285 -2.57 16.11 19.38
CA LYS A 285 -2.86 14.66 19.35
C LYS A 285 -4.32 14.30 19.06
N SER A 286 -5.25 15.16 19.44
CA SER A 286 -6.68 14.94 19.21
C SER A 286 -7.43 16.25 19.01
N ILE A 287 -8.50 16.17 18.22
CA ILE A 287 -9.36 17.32 17.90
C ILE A 287 -10.83 16.93 17.93
N ASP A 288 -11.66 17.91 18.24
CA ASP A 288 -13.11 17.78 18.18
C ASP A 288 -13.62 18.35 16.85
N VAL A 289 -14.23 17.50 16.03
CA VAL A 289 -14.76 17.88 14.71
C VAL A 289 -16.23 17.52 14.56
N TYR A 290 -16.91 18.21 13.66
CA TYR A 290 -18.24 17.80 13.24
C TYR A 290 -18.19 16.53 12.38
N SER A 291 -19.27 15.75 12.46
CA SER A 291 -19.43 14.50 11.73
C SER A 291 -20.82 14.39 11.10
N PRO A 292 -20.96 13.71 9.96
CA PRO A 292 -22.28 13.38 9.41
C PRO A 292 -23.12 12.54 10.37
N ILE A 293 -22.50 11.68 11.18
CA ILE A 293 -23.19 10.79 12.14
C ILE A 293 -23.88 11.59 13.26
N THR A 294 -23.27 12.70 13.68
CA THR A 294 -23.80 13.55 14.76
C THR A 294 -24.69 14.68 14.22
N CYS A 295 -25.08 14.63 12.94
CA CYS A 295 -25.89 15.67 12.32
C CYS A 295 -27.35 15.58 12.79
N GLU A 296 -27.95 16.71 13.15
CA GLU A 296 -29.35 16.80 13.60
C GLU A 296 -30.28 17.36 12.49
N ALA A 297 -29.86 17.29 11.23
CA ALA A 297 -30.73 17.60 10.10
C ALA A 297 -31.85 16.55 9.98
N LYS A 298 -33.10 16.99 9.73
CA LYS A 298 -34.25 16.06 9.60
C LYS A 298 -34.18 15.25 8.31
N ASP A 299 -33.89 15.92 7.19
CA ASP A 299 -33.74 15.31 5.87
C ASP A 299 -32.33 15.57 5.34
N GLY A 300 -31.56 14.51 5.11
CA GLY A 300 -30.18 14.60 4.62
C GLY A 300 -29.19 15.10 5.67
N ILE A 301 -28.18 15.86 5.25
CA ILE A 301 -27.13 16.39 6.14
C ILE A 301 -26.85 17.87 5.90
N CYS A 302 -26.11 18.49 6.82
CA CYS A 302 -25.64 19.86 6.66
C CYS A 302 -24.21 19.97 6.12
N SER A 303 -23.90 21.06 5.43
CA SER A 303 -22.56 21.30 4.89
C SER A 303 -21.50 21.40 5.98
N THR A 304 -21.84 21.90 7.18
CA THR A 304 -20.89 21.99 8.30
C THR A 304 -20.49 20.61 8.86
N CYS A 305 -21.42 19.66 8.90
CA CYS A 305 -21.17 18.30 9.39
C CYS A 305 -20.39 17.44 8.39
N TYR A 306 -20.51 17.73 7.09
CA TYR A 306 -19.76 17.06 6.03
C TYR A 306 -18.37 17.68 5.84
N GLY A 307 -18.30 19.01 5.69
CA GLY A 307 -17.07 19.74 5.43
C GLY A 307 -16.81 20.00 3.95
N ARG A 308 -15.62 19.62 3.49
CA ARG A 308 -15.09 19.87 2.14
C ARG A 308 -15.53 18.78 1.15
N ASP A 309 -15.94 19.21 -0.05
CA ASP A 309 -16.02 18.36 -1.22
C ASP A 309 -14.60 18.03 -1.70
N LEU A 310 -14.20 16.78 -1.53
CA LEU A 310 -12.86 16.29 -1.88
C LEU A 310 -12.59 16.29 -3.40
N ALA A 311 -13.63 16.31 -4.24
CA ALA A 311 -13.46 16.32 -5.69
C ALA A 311 -13.15 17.73 -6.22
N ARG A 312 -13.72 18.78 -5.60
CA ARG A 312 -13.54 20.17 -6.03
C ARG A 312 -12.66 21.01 -5.11
N GLY A 313 -12.32 20.49 -3.94
CA GLY A 313 -11.46 21.18 -2.98
C GLY A 313 -12.10 22.39 -2.30
N ARG A 314 -13.44 22.53 -2.32
CA ARG A 314 -14.18 23.62 -1.66
C ARG A 314 -15.22 23.08 -0.69
N LEU A 315 -15.86 23.93 0.11
CA LEU A 315 -16.98 23.50 0.96
C LEU A 315 -18.08 22.86 0.10
N VAL A 316 -18.68 21.77 0.59
CA VAL A 316 -19.74 21.06 -0.14
C VAL A 316 -20.94 21.99 -0.41
N SER A 317 -21.49 21.88 -1.62
CA SER A 317 -22.61 22.73 -2.05
C SER A 317 -23.95 22.15 -1.58
N ILE A 318 -24.95 23.02 -1.40
CA ILE A 318 -26.31 22.58 -1.12
C ILE A 318 -26.86 21.90 -2.37
N GLY A 319 -27.50 20.75 -2.20
CA GLY A 319 -28.03 19.90 -3.27
C GLY A 319 -27.09 18.76 -3.69
N GLU A 320 -25.89 18.68 -3.12
CA GLU A 320 -24.93 17.63 -3.46
C GLU A 320 -25.35 16.26 -2.87
N CYS A 321 -25.43 15.24 -3.72
CA CYS A 321 -25.80 13.87 -3.33
C CYS A 321 -24.59 13.11 -2.76
N VAL A 322 -24.12 13.54 -1.59
CA VAL A 322 -22.92 13.00 -0.93
C VAL A 322 -23.02 11.51 -0.57
N GLY A 323 -24.23 10.98 -0.36
CA GLY A 323 -24.42 9.55 -0.10
C GLY A 323 -24.03 8.69 -1.30
N MET A 324 -24.47 9.09 -2.50
CA MET A 324 -24.12 8.41 -3.74
C MET A 324 -22.62 8.49 -4.03
N ILE A 325 -22.01 9.65 -3.78
CA ILE A 325 -20.56 9.84 -3.89
C ILE A 325 -19.84 8.89 -2.92
N ALA A 326 -20.25 8.84 -1.65
CA ALA A 326 -19.64 7.97 -0.65
C ALA A 326 -19.77 6.47 -1.00
N ALA A 327 -20.92 6.04 -1.50
CA ALA A 327 -21.14 4.66 -1.94
C ALA A 327 -20.18 4.28 -3.10
N GLN A 328 -20.01 5.18 -4.08
CA GLN A 328 -19.09 4.96 -5.20
C GLN A 328 -17.63 4.98 -4.74
N SER A 329 -17.25 5.91 -3.85
CA SER A 329 -15.89 6.00 -3.29
C SER A 329 -15.50 4.77 -2.46
N ILE A 330 -16.46 3.96 -2.01
CA ILE A 330 -16.19 2.66 -1.37
C ILE A 330 -16.25 1.54 -2.42
N GLY A 331 -17.26 1.56 -3.28
CA GLY A 331 -17.56 0.48 -4.22
C GLY A 331 -16.55 0.32 -5.35
N GLU A 332 -16.12 1.41 -5.98
CA GLU A 332 -15.15 1.38 -7.08
C GLU A 332 -13.78 0.87 -6.60
N PRO A 333 -13.19 1.42 -5.52
CA PRO A 333 -11.94 0.87 -4.98
C PRO A 333 -12.10 -0.56 -4.47
N GLY A 334 -13.23 -0.89 -3.85
CA GLY A 334 -13.51 -2.26 -3.40
C GLY A 334 -13.51 -3.28 -4.54
N THR A 335 -14.09 -2.91 -5.69
CA THR A 335 -14.08 -3.74 -6.91
C THR A 335 -12.68 -3.78 -7.52
N GLN A 336 -11.95 -2.66 -7.52
CA GLN A 336 -10.58 -2.61 -8.03
C GLN A 336 -9.63 -3.46 -7.18
N LEU A 337 -9.79 -3.48 -5.85
CA LEU A 337 -8.98 -4.28 -4.95
C LEU A 337 -9.25 -5.77 -5.16
N THR A 338 -10.51 -6.19 -5.28
CA THR A 338 -10.85 -7.60 -5.57
C THR A 338 -10.37 -8.05 -6.93
N MET A 339 -10.26 -7.15 -7.91
CA MET A 339 -9.58 -7.48 -9.15
C MET A 339 -8.07 -7.53 -8.97
N ARG A 340 -7.40 -6.45 -8.53
CA ARG A 340 -5.94 -6.33 -8.56
C ARG A 340 -5.19 -7.29 -7.62
N THR A 341 -5.76 -7.64 -6.46
CA THR A 341 -5.07 -8.49 -5.47
C THR A 341 -4.94 -9.94 -5.92
N PHE A 342 -5.88 -10.48 -6.69
CA PHE A 342 -5.93 -11.91 -7.01
C PHE A 342 -5.31 -12.29 -8.36
N HIS A 343 -5.06 -11.34 -9.28
CA HIS A 343 -4.32 -11.62 -10.52
C HIS A 343 -2.83 -11.89 -10.28
N VAL A 344 -2.31 -11.56 -9.09
CA VAL A 344 -0.96 -11.94 -8.66
C VAL A 344 -0.94 -13.37 -8.07
N GLY A 345 -2.08 -14.05 -8.02
CA GLY A 345 -2.36 -15.35 -7.37
C GLY A 345 -1.56 -16.57 -7.84
N GLY A 346 -0.47 -16.37 -8.58
CA GLY A 346 0.58 -17.36 -8.73
C GLY A 346 1.56 -17.36 -7.56
N THR A 347 2.05 -16.19 -7.11
CA THR A 347 3.18 -16.10 -6.17
C THR A 347 2.76 -15.72 -4.77
N ALA A 348 3.09 -16.55 -3.79
CA ALA A 348 2.91 -16.24 -2.38
C ALA A 348 4.06 -15.34 -1.87
N GLN A 349 3.72 -14.26 -1.16
CA GLN A 349 4.67 -13.50 -0.34
C GLN A 349 4.10 -13.40 1.07
N ILE A 350 4.77 -14.03 2.03
CA ILE A 350 4.47 -13.89 3.45
C ILE A 350 5.52 -12.93 4.01
N LYS A 351 5.09 -11.72 4.38
CA LYS A 351 5.94 -10.81 5.16
C LYS A 351 5.41 -10.82 6.59
N GLN A 352 6.10 -11.55 7.48
CA GLN A 352 5.86 -11.46 8.92
C GLN A 352 6.89 -10.51 9.51
N GLU A 353 6.44 -9.47 10.20
CA GLU A 353 7.31 -8.62 11.02
C GLU A 353 7.38 -9.26 12.42
N SER A 354 8.58 -9.66 12.83
CA SER A 354 8.81 -10.45 14.05
C SER A 354 9.19 -9.62 15.28
N SER A 355 9.19 -8.28 15.17
CA SER A 355 9.62 -7.41 16.27
C SER A 355 8.93 -6.05 16.22
N ILE A 356 8.58 -5.52 17.40
CA ILE A 356 8.02 -4.18 17.59
C ILE A 356 9.00 -3.40 18.47
N THR A 357 9.35 -2.17 18.06
CA THR A 357 10.20 -1.26 18.83
C THR A 357 9.39 -0.02 19.17
N ALA A 358 9.30 0.34 20.46
CA ALA A 358 8.56 1.52 20.89
C ALA A 358 9.29 2.81 20.45
N PRO A 359 8.59 3.79 19.85
CA PRO A 359 9.21 5.02 19.37
C PRO A 359 9.51 6.05 20.48
N SER A 360 8.96 5.89 21.68
CA SER A 360 9.11 6.83 22.80
C SER A 360 9.25 6.11 24.14
N GLU A 361 9.91 6.75 25.11
CA GLU A 361 9.98 6.28 26.49
C GLU A 361 8.58 6.28 27.14
N GLY A 362 8.24 5.18 27.81
CA GLY A 362 6.92 5.00 28.43
C GLY A 362 6.85 3.70 29.24
N ILE A 363 5.70 3.48 29.89
CA ILE A 363 5.44 2.25 30.65
C ILE A 363 4.71 1.28 29.72
N LEU A 364 5.36 0.16 29.38
CA LEU A 364 4.79 -0.93 28.59
C LEU A 364 3.62 -1.56 29.37
N LYS A 365 2.42 -1.58 28.79
CA LYS A 365 1.24 -2.18 29.43
C LYS A 365 0.64 -3.28 28.55
N VAL A 366 1.02 -4.51 28.84
CA VAL A 366 0.52 -5.68 28.11
C VAL A 366 -0.90 -6.06 28.58
N SER A 367 -1.89 -5.96 27.69
CA SER A 367 -3.25 -6.50 27.84
C SER A 367 -3.31 -7.97 27.38
N ASN A 368 -4.05 -8.82 28.12
CA ASN A 368 -4.16 -10.28 27.90
C ASN A 368 -2.84 -11.05 28.09
N GLN A 369 -2.44 -11.17 29.36
CA GLN A 369 -1.19 -11.78 29.80
C GLN A 369 -1.29 -13.31 29.92
N ASN A 370 -0.93 -14.03 28.86
CA ASN A 370 -0.48 -15.43 28.99
C ASN A 370 1.05 -15.44 28.85
N LEU A 371 1.75 -14.98 29.89
CA LEU A 371 3.20 -14.91 29.94
C LEU A 371 3.77 -16.13 30.67
N ILE A 372 4.78 -16.78 30.09
CA ILE A 372 5.58 -17.84 30.72
C ILE A 372 7.02 -17.37 30.78
N GLU A 373 7.69 -17.59 31.91
CA GLU A 373 9.11 -17.33 32.08
C GLU A 373 9.91 -18.59 31.72
N ASP A 374 10.84 -18.48 30.76
CA ASP A 374 11.78 -19.56 30.45
C ASP A 374 12.88 -19.65 31.54
N SER A 375 13.57 -20.78 31.60
CA SER A 375 14.79 -21.04 32.37
C SER A 375 15.89 -19.96 32.27
N LYS A 376 15.85 -19.15 31.21
CA LYS A 376 16.75 -17.99 30.97
C LYS A 376 16.20 -16.65 31.46
N LYS A 377 15.05 -16.63 32.15
CA LYS A 377 14.29 -15.44 32.59
C LYS A 377 13.75 -14.57 31.45
N GLU A 378 13.53 -15.15 30.28
CA GLU A 378 12.85 -14.48 29.16
C GLU A 378 11.34 -14.68 29.28
N LEU A 379 10.57 -13.59 29.10
CA LEU A 379 9.10 -13.60 29.17
C LEU A 379 8.52 -13.92 27.79
N ILE A 380 7.85 -15.06 27.66
CA ILE A 380 7.26 -15.57 26.42
C ILE A 380 5.73 -15.40 26.48
N VAL A 381 5.16 -14.70 25.50
CA VAL A 381 3.71 -14.57 25.32
C VAL A 381 3.18 -15.78 24.55
N MET A 382 2.30 -16.57 25.17
CA MET A 382 1.67 -17.76 24.58
C MET A 382 0.33 -17.46 23.89
N GLY A 383 -0.25 -16.29 24.14
CA GLY A 383 -1.52 -15.85 23.57
C GLY A 383 -1.35 -15.17 22.21
N ARG A 384 -2.18 -15.53 21.23
CA ARG A 384 -2.23 -14.79 19.95
C ARG A 384 -2.97 -13.45 20.02
N ASN A 385 -3.71 -13.20 21.10
CA ASN A 385 -4.55 -12.01 21.30
C ASN A 385 -3.97 -11.06 22.37
N THR A 386 -2.65 -10.94 22.42
CA THR A 386 -1.97 -10.06 23.36
C THR A 386 -1.79 -8.68 22.73
N GLU A 387 -2.21 -7.65 23.44
CA GLU A 387 -2.09 -6.25 23.06
C GLU A 387 -0.99 -5.59 23.90
N ILE A 388 -0.16 -4.74 23.30
CA ILE A 388 1.01 -4.09 23.95
C ILE A 388 0.78 -2.59 24.07
#